data_AF-A0A2A6C6V3-F1
#
_entry.id   AF-A0A2A6C6V3-F1
#
_cell.length_a   1.000
_cell.length_b   1.000
_cell.length_c   1.000
_cell.angle_alpha   90.00
_cell.angle_beta   90.00
_cell.angle_gamma   90.00
#
_symmetry.space_group_name_H-M   'P 1'
#
loop_
_entity.id
_entity.type
_entity.pdbx_description
1 polymer ?
#
loop_
_entity_poly.entity_id
_entity_poly.type
_entity_poly.pdbx_seq_one_letter_code
_entity_poly.pdbx_strand_id
1 'polypeptide(L)'
;MGSHCCSRAPPYLALVLLTIFSIYFHPPFDVVPASYSTTQRAAITLSALPWQLYADSFAFLIPVLIIDIDLLQSIISGASPTEEPSSKLRVAVEERFRGMKIAEKEENLDVIFYSKSQSDRDYWLFEMGMDKRAMRPFEMCSTSLVFLPSDIRAFLEDWHYSRLIECNALFQRNSSERRSIPLLFTRQMADLRDFIKERKARLMLAGGTLLGIDIY
;
A
#
# COMPACT_ATOMS: atom_id res chain seq x y z
N MET A 1 33.79 -15.28 -48.40
CA MET A 1 33.86 -13.80 -48.47
C MET A 1 32.50 -13.30 -48.93
N GLY A 2 31.63 -12.95 -47.99
CA GLY A 2 30.29 -12.42 -48.27
C GLY A 2 30.29 -10.92 -47.99
N SER A 3 30.00 -10.12 -49.01
CA SER A 3 29.98 -8.67 -48.98
C SER A 3 28.71 -8.14 -48.30
N HIS A 4 28.92 -7.26 -47.32
CA HIS A 4 27.88 -6.54 -46.59
C HIS A 4 27.14 -5.55 -47.49
N CYS A 5 25.84 -5.73 -47.66
CA CYS A 5 24.92 -4.70 -48.17
C CYS A 5 24.44 -3.84 -46.98
N CYS A 6 25.15 -2.75 -46.69
CA CYS A 6 24.71 -1.74 -45.75
C CYS A 6 23.92 -0.67 -46.51
N SER A 7 22.60 -0.82 -46.56
CA SER A 7 21.70 0.15 -47.20
C SER A 7 21.59 1.38 -46.31
N ARG A 8 22.29 2.47 -46.68
CA ARG A 8 22.12 3.80 -46.05
C ARG A 8 20.68 4.25 -46.24
N ALA A 9 19.94 4.38 -45.14
CA ALA A 9 18.63 5.01 -45.14
C ALA A 9 18.76 6.47 -45.60
N PRO A 10 17.82 6.98 -46.43
CA PRO A 10 17.88 8.33 -46.94
C PRO A 10 17.70 9.36 -45.80
N PRO A 11 18.47 10.48 -45.82
CA PRO A 11 18.52 11.45 -44.73
C PRO A 11 17.16 12.12 -44.42
N TYR A 12 16.22 12.08 -45.36
CA TYR A 12 14.88 12.64 -45.21
C TYR A 12 14.00 11.87 -44.20
N LEU A 13 14.24 10.57 -44.02
CA LEU A 13 13.45 9.74 -43.11
C LEU A 13 13.75 10.05 -41.64
N ALA A 14 15.00 10.38 -41.32
CA ALA A 14 15.40 10.83 -39.98
C ALA A 14 14.79 12.18 -39.62
N LEU A 15 14.70 13.11 -40.59
CA LEU A 15 14.13 14.44 -40.37
C LEU A 15 12.62 14.37 -40.13
N VAL A 16 11.90 13.52 -40.87
CA VAL A 16 10.45 13.32 -40.69
C VAL A 16 10.14 12.66 -39.35
N LEU A 17 10.97 11.70 -38.91
CA LEU A 17 10.79 11.09 -37.59
C LEU A 17 11.05 12.07 -36.45
N LEU A 18 12.06 12.95 -36.57
CA LEU A 18 12.34 13.99 -35.58
C LEU A 18 11.23 15.05 -35.50
N THR A 19 10.63 15.45 -36.62
CA THR A 19 9.51 16.40 -36.61
C THR A 19 8.25 15.78 -36.03
N ILE A 20 7.91 14.53 -36.39
CA ILE A 20 6.79 13.81 -35.77
C ILE A 20 7.03 13.66 -34.26
N PHE A 21 8.23 13.30 -33.82
CA PHE A 21 8.54 13.19 -32.39
C PHE A 21 8.38 14.53 -31.67
N SER A 22 8.84 15.64 -32.25
CA SER A 22 8.71 16.97 -31.63
C SER A 22 7.27 17.50 -31.58
N ILE A 23 6.41 17.11 -32.54
CA ILE A 23 4.99 17.52 -32.56
C ILE A 23 4.16 16.69 -31.58
N TYR A 24 4.44 15.39 -31.44
CA TYR A 24 3.69 14.51 -30.54
C TYR A 24 4.22 14.50 -29.09
N PHE A 25 5.50 14.82 -28.87
CA PHE A 25 6.12 14.86 -27.53
C PHE A 25 6.42 16.27 -27.03
N HIS A 26 5.80 17.31 -27.58
CA HIS A 26 5.64 18.55 -26.82
C HIS A 26 4.41 18.41 -25.92
N PRO A 27 4.57 18.16 -24.60
CA PRO A 27 3.42 18.13 -23.71
C PRO A 27 2.76 19.52 -23.74
N PRO A 28 1.48 19.64 -24.16
CA PRO A 28 0.82 20.93 -24.25
C PRO A 28 0.27 21.35 -22.89
N PHE A 29 1.07 21.24 -21.83
CA PHE A 29 0.69 21.73 -20.51
C PHE A 29 1.96 22.11 -19.77
N ASP A 30 2.12 23.40 -19.51
CA ASP A 30 2.80 23.86 -18.30
C ASP A 30 2.04 23.23 -17.14
N VAL A 31 2.51 22.05 -16.71
CA VAL A 31 2.04 21.44 -15.47
C VAL A 31 2.54 22.37 -14.39
N VAL A 32 1.71 23.36 -14.05
CA VAL A 32 1.85 24.12 -12.81
C VAL A 32 2.03 23.05 -11.74
N PRO A 33 3.19 22.96 -11.07
CA PRO A 33 3.35 22.00 -9.99
C PRO A 33 2.23 22.30 -9.02
N ALA A 34 1.27 21.37 -8.89
CA ALA A 34 0.27 21.46 -7.86
C ALA A 34 1.05 21.73 -6.58
N SER A 35 0.84 22.90 -5.98
CA SER A 35 1.49 23.27 -4.75
C SER A 35 0.99 22.29 -3.71
N TYR A 36 1.73 21.20 -3.52
CA TYR A 36 1.47 20.27 -2.45
C TYR A 36 1.64 21.08 -1.18
N SER A 37 0.51 21.36 -0.54
CA SER A 37 0.47 21.98 0.77
C SER A 37 1.36 21.16 1.71
N THR A 38 2.56 21.69 1.95
CA THR A 38 3.44 21.33 3.06
C THR A 38 2.93 21.97 4.36
N THR A 39 1.61 22.07 4.51
CA THR A 39 1.05 22.30 5.83
C THR A 39 1.41 21.06 6.62
N GLN A 40 2.40 21.21 7.49
CA GLN A 40 2.79 20.25 8.51
C GLN A 40 1.49 19.86 9.22
N ARG A 41 0.92 18.72 8.83
CA ARG A 41 -0.33 18.22 9.38
C ARG A 41 -0.07 18.15 10.87
N ALA A 42 -0.76 18.98 11.62
CA ALA A 42 -0.70 18.96 13.07
C ALA A 42 -0.80 17.50 13.47
N ALA A 43 0.23 16.98 14.14
CA ALA A 43 0.14 15.69 14.81
C ALA A 43 -1.17 15.74 15.56
N ILE A 44 -2.10 14.86 15.20
CA ILE A 44 -3.42 14.82 15.83
C ILE A 44 -3.09 14.69 17.31
N THR A 45 -3.23 15.79 18.06
CA THR A 45 -3.10 15.76 19.50
C THR A 45 -4.29 14.93 19.91
N LEU A 46 -4.00 13.65 20.12
CA LEU A 46 -4.83 12.60 20.64
C LEU A 46 -5.52 13.15 21.89
N SER A 47 -6.62 13.90 21.71
CA SER A 47 -7.65 14.10 22.73
C SER A 47 -8.32 12.73 22.86
N ALA A 48 -7.58 11.82 23.48
CA ALA A 48 -7.65 10.37 23.34
C ALA A 48 -8.74 9.72 24.19
N LEU A 49 -9.53 10.50 24.92
CA LEU A 49 -10.38 9.95 25.97
C LEU A 49 -11.55 9.10 25.45
N PRO A 50 -12.32 9.49 24.41
CA PRO A 50 -13.54 8.74 24.06
C PRO A 50 -13.27 7.36 23.48
N TRP A 51 -12.32 7.23 22.56
CA TRP A 51 -12.01 5.94 21.93
C TRP A 51 -11.23 5.01 22.85
N GLN A 52 -10.40 5.55 23.75
CA GLN A 52 -9.65 4.73 24.68
C GLN A 52 -10.58 4.07 25.69
N LEU A 53 -11.55 4.81 26.25
CA LEU A 53 -12.58 4.24 27.12
C LEU A 53 -13.41 3.15 26.41
N TYR A 54 -13.73 3.39 25.13
CA TYR A 54 -14.40 2.41 24.29
C TYR A 54 -13.57 1.13 24.11
N ALA A 55 -12.27 1.26 23.77
CA ALA A 55 -11.38 0.12 23.58
C ALA A 55 -11.13 -0.64 24.91
N ASP A 56 -10.95 0.08 26.02
CA ASP A 56 -10.73 -0.52 27.33
C ASP A 56 -11.93 -1.35 27.81
N SER A 57 -13.15 -1.05 27.32
CA SER A 57 -14.38 -1.79 27.65
C SER A 57 -14.40 -3.26 27.18
N PHE A 58 -13.50 -3.63 26.26
CA PHE A 58 -13.35 -4.98 25.74
C PHE A 58 -12.43 -5.86 26.61
N ALA A 59 -11.66 -5.27 27.53
CA ALA A 59 -10.72 -5.97 28.41
C ALA A 59 -9.79 -6.92 27.63
N PHE A 60 -8.97 -6.37 26.74
CA PHE A 60 -8.02 -7.14 25.94
C PHE A 60 -6.97 -7.82 26.83
N LEU A 61 -6.66 -9.09 26.53
CA LEU A 61 -5.68 -9.91 27.24
C LEU A 61 -4.32 -9.98 26.52
N ILE A 62 -4.30 -9.62 25.23
CA ILE A 62 -3.12 -9.63 24.38
C ILE A 62 -3.00 -8.32 23.59
N PRO A 63 -1.82 -8.02 23.02
CA PRO A 63 -1.65 -6.89 22.09
C PRO A 63 -2.60 -6.96 20.89
N VAL A 64 -3.42 -5.93 20.71
CA VAL A 64 -4.35 -5.75 19.60
C VAL A 64 -4.07 -4.45 18.85
N LEU A 65 -4.10 -4.49 17.52
CA LEU A 65 -4.05 -3.32 16.67
C LEU A 65 -5.46 -2.98 16.21
N ILE A 66 -5.93 -1.76 16.44
CA ILE A 66 -7.22 -1.31 15.92
C ILE A 66 -7.08 -1.02 14.43
N ILE A 67 -7.90 -1.70 13.62
CA ILE A 67 -7.96 -1.54 12.15
C ILE A 67 -9.39 -1.25 11.66
N ASP A 68 -10.30 -0.98 12.58
CA ASP A 68 -11.67 -0.60 12.30
C ASP A 68 -11.72 0.76 11.61
N ILE A 69 -12.10 0.76 10.33
CA ILE A 69 -12.03 1.94 9.46
C ILE A 69 -12.95 3.04 9.96
N ASP A 70 -14.14 2.69 10.44
CA ASP A 70 -15.14 3.64 10.89
C ASP A 70 -14.70 4.31 12.20
N LEU A 71 -14.15 3.52 13.13
CA LEU A 71 -13.56 4.04 14.37
C LEU A 71 -12.35 4.94 14.09
N LEU A 72 -11.45 4.52 13.21
CA LEU A 72 -10.27 5.31 12.85
C LEU A 72 -10.66 6.64 12.17
N GLN A 73 -11.71 6.65 11.34
CA GLN A 73 -12.27 7.87 10.76
C GLN A 73 -12.93 8.77 11.82
N SER A 74 -13.60 8.19 12.81
CA SER A 74 -14.22 8.97 13.91
C SER A 74 -13.17 9.67 14.75
N ILE A 75 -12.05 8.99 15.07
CA ILE A 75 -10.91 9.56 15.79
C ILE A 75 -10.34 10.76 15.02
N ILE A 76 -10.15 10.63 13.70
CA ILE A 76 -9.67 11.72 12.85
C ILE A 76 -10.63 12.92 12.85
N SER A 77 -11.93 12.65 12.89
CA SER A 77 -12.98 13.65 12.83
C SER A 77 -13.26 14.31 14.19
N GLY A 78 -12.61 13.83 15.26
CA GLY A 78 -12.89 14.25 16.64
C GLY A 78 -14.27 13.82 17.14
N ALA A 79 -14.93 12.90 16.44
CA ALA A 79 -16.23 12.38 16.83
C ALA A 79 -16.05 11.30 17.90
N SER A 80 -16.97 11.29 18.88
CA SER A 80 -17.04 10.18 19.82
C SER A 80 -17.38 8.89 19.05
N PRO A 81 -16.75 7.75 19.38
CA PRO A 81 -17.26 6.45 18.94
C PRO A 81 -18.74 6.38 19.32
N THR A 82 -19.57 5.94 18.38
CA THR A 82 -21.01 5.80 18.63
C THR A 82 -21.21 4.72 19.70
N GLU A 83 -21.95 5.05 20.77
CA GLU A 83 -22.17 4.15 21.92
C GLU A 83 -22.86 2.83 21.54
N GLU A 84 -23.56 2.81 20.41
CA GLU A 84 -24.12 1.60 19.80
C GLU A 84 -23.40 1.26 18.49
N PRO A 85 -22.26 0.56 18.55
CA PRO A 85 -21.68 -0.04 17.36
C PRO A 85 -22.58 -1.22 16.99
N SER A 86 -23.48 -1.01 16.02
CA SER A 86 -24.21 -2.13 15.40
C SER A 86 -23.27 -3.17 14.77
N SER A 87 -22.01 -2.78 14.54
CA SER A 87 -20.92 -3.60 14.02
C SER A 87 -19.95 -4.03 15.12
N LYS A 88 -19.37 -5.23 14.95
CA LYS A 88 -18.26 -5.69 15.79
C LYS A 88 -17.02 -4.81 15.59
N LEU A 89 -16.28 -4.57 16.67
CA LEU A 89 -15.03 -3.83 16.59
C LEU A 89 -13.99 -4.67 15.85
N ARG A 90 -13.46 -4.13 14.74
CA ARG A 90 -12.45 -4.83 13.96
C ARG A 90 -11.04 -4.60 14.50
N VAL A 91 -10.37 -5.70 14.87
CA VAL A 91 -9.02 -5.68 15.43
C VAL A 91 -8.09 -6.64 14.70
N ALA A 92 -6.82 -6.28 14.64
CA ALA A 92 -5.76 -7.10 14.08
C ALA A 92 -4.86 -7.64 15.21
N VAL A 93 -4.65 -8.95 15.20
CA VAL A 93 -3.83 -9.66 16.18
C VAL A 93 -2.65 -10.32 15.47
N GLU A 94 -1.48 -10.27 16.09
CA GLU A 94 -0.31 -10.90 15.48
C GLU A 94 -0.46 -12.43 15.45
N GLU A 95 -0.07 -13.05 14.34
CA GLU A 95 -0.24 -14.48 14.04
C GLU A 95 0.25 -15.40 15.17
N ARG A 96 1.29 -15.00 15.91
CA ARG A 96 1.84 -15.75 17.06
C ARG A 96 0.86 -15.96 18.21
N PHE A 97 -0.20 -15.15 18.29
CA PHE A 97 -1.25 -15.27 19.30
C PHE A 97 -2.47 -16.04 18.78
N ARG A 98 -2.38 -16.66 17.60
CA ARG A 98 -3.46 -17.49 17.06
C ARG A 98 -3.80 -18.63 18.04
N GLY A 99 -5.09 -18.79 18.32
CA GLY A 99 -5.60 -19.79 19.26
C GLY A 99 -5.57 -19.36 20.73
N MET A 100 -5.09 -18.16 21.04
CA MET A 100 -5.19 -17.57 22.38
C MET A 100 -6.50 -16.80 22.55
N LYS A 101 -6.96 -16.68 23.80
CA LYS A 101 -8.06 -15.79 24.15
C LYS A 101 -7.61 -14.34 24.06
N ILE A 102 -8.31 -13.53 23.27
CA ILE A 102 -7.99 -12.17 22.89
C ILE A 102 -8.60 -11.17 23.87
N ALA A 103 -9.85 -11.39 24.27
CA ALA A 103 -10.63 -10.49 25.11
C ALA A 103 -11.65 -11.26 25.95
N GLU A 104 -12.21 -10.62 26.97
CA GLU A 104 -13.33 -11.22 27.72
C GLU A 104 -14.61 -11.32 26.87
N LYS A 105 -14.85 -10.32 26.02
CA LYS A 105 -16.02 -10.18 25.14
C LYS A 105 -15.66 -10.39 23.66
N GLU A 106 -15.09 -11.55 23.33
CA GLU A 106 -14.68 -11.86 21.95
C GLU A 106 -15.83 -11.86 20.94
N GLU A 107 -17.06 -12.11 21.39
CA GLU A 107 -18.25 -12.10 20.55
C GLU A 107 -18.48 -10.74 19.85
N ASN A 108 -18.00 -9.66 20.45
CA ASN A 108 -18.11 -8.28 19.95
C ASN A 108 -16.92 -7.85 19.08
N LEU A 109 -15.99 -8.76 18.80
CA LEU A 109 -14.79 -8.51 18.00
C LEU A 109 -14.89 -9.17 16.62
N ASP A 110 -14.39 -8.46 15.61
CA ASP A 110 -14.04 -9.01 14.31
C ASP A 110 -12.51 -9.09 14.24
N VAL A 111 -11.99 -10.29 14.44
CA VAL A 111 -10.54 -10.53 14.62
C VAL A 111 -9.92 -10.92 13.29
N ILE A 112 -8.90 -10.18 12.90
CA ILE A 112 -8.05 -10.45 11.75
C ILE A 112 -6.65 -10.79 12.24
N PHE A 113 -6.00 -11.76 11.63
CA PHE A 113 -4.62 -12.08 11.95
C PHE A 113 -3.67 -11.39 10.98
N TYR A 114 -2.53 -10.95 11.50
CA TYR A 114 -1.48 -10.38 10.66
C TYR A 114 -0.10 -10.89 11.05
N SER A 115 0.80 -10.99 10.07
CA SER A 115 2.18 -11.39 10.27
C SER A 115 3.11 -10.23 9.95
N LYS A 116 3.98 -9.85 10.89
CA LYS A 116 4.96 -8.77 10.72
C LYS A 116 6.17 -9.17 9.86
N SER A 117 6.51 -10.47 9.82
CA SER A 117 7.51 -11.03 8.92
C SER A 117 7.56 -12.55 9.09
N GLN A 118 7.54 -13.27 7.98
CA GLN A 118 8.44 -14.42 7.79
C GLN A 118 9.66 -13.80 7.11
N SER A 119 10.89 -14.12 7.56
CA SER A 119 12.20 -13.46 7.35
C SER A 119 12.52 -12.70 6.06
N ASP A 120 11.74 -12.87 5.00
CA ASP A 120 11.99 -12.42 3.64
C ASP A 120 10.96 -11.37 3.15
N ARG A 121 10.06 -10.90 4.02
CA ARG A 121 9.02 -9.92 3.66
C ARG A 121 9.24 -8.57 4.32
N ASP A 122 9.14 -7.52 3.52
CA ASP A 122 9.21 -6.10 3.88
C ASP A 122 7.81 -5.46 4.03
N TYR A 123 6.77 -6.28 4.09
CA TYR A 123 5.38 -5.88 4.32
C TYR A 123 4.73 -6.74 5.41
N TRP A 124 3.70 -6.18 6.04
CA TRP A 124 2.80 -6.88 6.94
C TRP A 124 1.64 -7.45 6.15
N LEU A 125 1.40 -8.75 6.30
CA LEU A 125 0.30 -9.45 5.65
C LEU A 125 -0.86 -9.58 6.63
N PHE A 126 -2.04 -9.11 6.23
CA PHE A 126 -3.29 -9.23 6.97
C PHE A 126 -4.18 -10.25 6.25
N GLU A 127 -4.67 -11.25 6.98
CA GLU A 127 -5.49 -12.34 6.45
C GLU A 127 -6.95 -12.18 6.91
N MET A 128 -7.85 -11.83 5.99
CA MET A 128 -9.27 -11.57 6.25
C MET A 128 -10.14 -12.60 5.53
N GLY A 129 -9.97 -13.88 5.90
CA GLY A 129 -10.64 -14.99 5.22
C GLY A 129 -10.14 -15.17 3.78
N MET A 130 -10.97 -14.82 2.80
CA MET A 130 -10.62 -14.92 1.38
C MET A 130 -9.85 -13.71 0.84
N ASP A 131 -9.90 -12.57 1.55
CA ASP A 131 -9.16 -11.37 1.17
C ASP A 131 -7.86 -11.28 1.97
N LYS A 132 -6.79 -10.84 1.30
CA LYS A 132 -5.50 -10.55 1.90
C LYS A 132 -5.12 -9.09 1.65
N ARG A 133 -4.48 -8.46 2.62
CA ARG A 133 -3.90 -7.12 2.46
C ARG A 133 -2.42 -7.13 2.79
N ALA A 134 -1.61 -6.60 1.89
CA ALA A 134 -0.18 -6.41 2.09
C ALA A 134 0.08 -4.92 2.35
N MET A 135 0.46 -4.58 3.56
CA MET A 135 0.75 -3.20 3.96
C MET A 135 2.21 -3.02 4.25
N ARG A 136 2.75 -1.85 3.91
CA ARG A 136 4.09 -1.49 4.38
C ARG A 136 4.11 -1.41 5.92
N PRO A 137 5.24 -1.72 6.57
CA PRO A 137 5.39 -1.51 8.00
C PRO A 137 5.15 -0.04 8.34
N PHE A 138 4.43 0.19 9.42
CA PHE A 138 4.12 1.52 9.91
C PHE A 138 4.34 1.59 11.41
N GLU A 139 4.59 2.80 11.89
CA GLU A 139 4.75 3.07 13.31
C GLU A 139 3.40 2.94 14.03
N MET A 140 3.41 2.30 15.20
CA MET A 140 2.26 2.17 16.06
C MET A 140 2.43 3.04 17.30
N CYS A 141 1.35 3.67 17.75
CA CYS A 141 1.27 4.26 19.09
C CYS A 141 0.46 3.32 20.00
N SER A 142 0.90 3.20 21.26
CA SER A 142 0.30 2.30 22.24
C SER A 142 -0.19 3.07 23.45
N THR A 143 -1.39 2.75 23.94
CA THR A 143 -1.89 3.20 25.24
C THR A 143 -1.86 2.10 26.31
N SER A 144 -1.72 0.82 25.90
CA SER A 144 -1.50 -0.36 26.75
C SER A 144 -1.34 -1.59 25.82
N LEU A 145 -2.26 -2.56 25.91
CA LEU A 145 -2.43 -3.66 24.96
C LEU A 145 -3.15 -3.23 23.67
N VAL A 146 -3.63 -1.99 23.60
CA VAL A 146 -4.29 -1.43 22.41
C VAL A 146 -3.29 -0.57 21.65
N PHE A 147 -3.14 -0.88 20.37
CA PHE A 147 -2.28 -0.20 19.43
C PHE A 147 -3.11 0.50 18.35
N LEU A 148 -2.65 1.68 17.95
CA LEU A 148 -3.16 2.44 16.82
C LEU A 148 -2.03 2.74 15.84
N PRO A 149 -2.32 2.97 14.55
CA PRO A 149 -1.34 3.56 13.64
C PRO A 149 -0.98 4.97 14.11
N SER A 150 0.31 5.30 14.17
CA SER A 150 0.79 6.62 14.57
C SER A 150 0.32 7.73 13.62
N ASP A 151 0.16 7.43 12.33
CA ASP A 151 -0.52 8.28 11.34
C ASP A 151 -1.75 7.56 10.80
N ILE A 152 -2.89 7.81 11.43
CA ILE A 152 -4.17 7.18 11.06
C ILE A 152 -4.58 7.53 9.62
N ARG A 153 -4.30 8.76 9.16
CA ARG A 153 -4.69 9.18 7.79
C ARG A 153 -3.89 8.41 6.74
N ALA A 154 -2.57 8.33 6.92
CA ALA A 154 -1.71 7.55 6.04
C ALA A 154 -2.07 6.06 6.08
N PHE A 155 -2.36 5.52 7.26
CA PHE A 155 -2.81 4.14 7.40
C PHE A 155 -4.12 3.86 6.64
N LEU A 156 -5.15 4.69 6.78
CA LEU A 156 -6.44 4.50 6.10
C LEU A 156 -6.29 4.55 4.57
N GLU A 157 -5.46 5.46 4.11
CA GLU A 157 -5.08 5.59 2.72
C GLU A 157 -4.40 4.32 2.21
N ASP A 158 -3.33 3.88 2.87
CA ASP A 158 -2.60 2.66 2.49
C ASP A 158 -3.50 1.41 2.60
N TRP A 159 -4.34 1.35 3.64
CA TRP A 159 -5.32 0.29 3.82
C TRP A 159 -6.22 0.18 2.60
N HIS A 160 -6.78 1.28 2.09
CA HIS A 160 -7.67 1.25 0.93
C HIS A 160 -7.03 0.57 -0.30
N TYR A 161 -5.74 0.78 -0.53
CA TYR A 161 -5.02 0.26 -1.71
C TYR A 161 -4.24 -1.03 -1.45
N SER A 162 -4.17 -1.53 -0.21
CA SER A 162 -3.33 -2.67 0.17
C SER A 162 -3.85 -4.04 -0.26
N ARG A 163 -4.93 -4.11 -1.06
CA ARG A 163 -5.52 -5.38 -1.46
C ARG A 163 -4.48 -6.21 -2.23
N LEU A 164 -4.11 -7.35 -1.64
CA LEU A 164 -3.19 -8.28 -2.26
C LEU A 164 -3.96 -9.09 -3.30
N ILE A 165 -3.65 -8.86 -4.57
CA ILE A 165 -4.16 -9.66 -5.67
C ILE A 165 -3.14 -10.77 -5.88
N GLU A 166 -3.46 -11.98 -5.41
CA GLU A 166 -2.67 -13.15 -5.78
C GLU A 166 -2.74 -13.29 -7.30
N CYS A 167 -1.57 -13.23 -7.95
CA CYS A 167 -1.48 -13.41 -9.38
C CYS A 167 -1.85 -14.86 -9.70
N ASN A 168 -3.12 -15.10 -10.00
CA ASN A 168 -3.52 -16.33 -10.64
C ASN A 168 -2.73 -16.42 -11.94
N ALA A 169 -2.04 -17.55 -12.14
CA ALA A 169 -1.41 -17.86 -13.42
C ALA A 169 -2.52 -18.10 -14.45
N LEU A 170 -3.15 -17.02 -14.92
CA LEU A 170 -4.24 -17.04 -15.91
C LEU A 170 -3.77 -17.64 -17.25
N PHE A 171 -2.45 -17.75 -17.43
CA PHE A 171 -1.84 -18.41 -18.58
C PHE A 171 -0.72 -19.32 -18.09
N GLN A 172 -0.79 -20.62 -18.43
CA GLN A 172 0.37 -21.51 -18.42
C GLN A 172 1.39 -20.93 -19.42
N ARG A 173 2.41 -20.26 -18.91
CA ARG A 173 3.48 -19.73 -19.75
C ARG A 173 4.31 -20.89 -20.29
N ASN A 174 4.54 -20.91 -21.59
CA ASN A 174 5.36 -21.92 -22.25
C ASN A 174 6.78 -21.84 -21.68
N SER A 175 7.27 -22.92 -21.06
CA SER A 175 8.54 -22.95 -20.31
C SER A 175 9.79 -22.74 -21.19
N SER A 176 9.62 -22.75 -22.52
CA SER A 176 10.66 -22.58 -23.52
C SER A 176 11.08 -21.12 -23.76
N GLU A 177 10.30 -20.13 -23.33
CA GLU A 177 10.69 -18.71 -23.41
C GLU A 177 11.12 -18.18 -22.03
N ARG A 178 12.41 -18.28 -21.72
CA ARG A 178 13.00 -17.53 -20.60
C ARG A 178 13.04 -16.04 -20.97
N ARG A 179 12.01 -15.29 -20.60
CA ARG A 179 12.08 -13.83 -20.59
C ARG A 179 12.71 -13.41 -19.27
N SER A 180 13.95 -12.91 -19.33
CA SER A 180 14.57 -12.23 -18.19
C SER A 180 14.13 -10.77 -18.19
N ILE A 181 13.65 -10.29 -17.05
CA ILE A 181 13.53 -8.85 -16.83
C ILE A 181 14.96 -8.33 -16.65
N PRO A 182 15.43 -7.38 -17.46
CA PRO A 182 16.76 -6.82 -17.29
C PRO A 182 16.89 -6.20 -15.89
N LEU A 183 17.95 -6.55 -15.14
CA LEU A 183 18.21 -6.00 -13.80
C LEU A 183 18.20 -4.46 -13.79
N LEU A 184 18.66 -3.84 -14.87
CA LEU A 184 18.65 -2.39 -15.03
C LEU A 184 17.22 -1.82 -14.98
N PHE A 185 16.26 -2.47 -15.64
CA PHE A 185 14.86 -2.06 -15.62
C PHE A 185 14.29 -2.17 -14.20
N THR A 186 14.56 -3.27 -13.50
CA THR A 186 14.13 -3.44 -12.09
C THR A 186 14.70 -2.34 -11.19
N ARG A 187 15.99 -1.98 -11.36
CA ARG A 187 16.60 -0.87 -10.63
C ARG A 187 15.93 0.47 -10.94
N GLN A 188 15.71 0.78 -12.23
CA GLN A 188 15.03 2.01 -12.64
C GLN A 188 13.60 2.11 -12.09
N MET A 189 12.88 0.99 -12.01
CA MET A 189 11.55 0.94 -11.40
C MET A 189 11.60 1.12 -9.88
N ALA A 190 12.61 0.58 -9.20
CA ALA A 190 12.84 0.83 -7.78
C ALA A 190 13.21 2.30 -7.52
N ASP A 191 14.09 2.89 -8.31
CA ASP A 191 14.47 4.31 -8.23
C ASP A 191 13.24 5.21 -8.46
N LEU A 192 12.41 4.90 -9.45
CA LEU A 192 11.15 5.61 -9.71
C LEU A 192 10.17 5.49 -8.54
N ARG A 193 10.01 4.28 -7.97
CA ARG A 193 9.19 4.04 -6.77
C ARG A 193 9.67 4.91 -5.62
N ASP A 194 10.97 4.93 -5.37
CA ASP A 194 11.57 5.65 -4.24
C ASP A 194 11.46 7.17 -4.42
N PHE A 195 11.67 7.68 -5.64
CA PHE A 195 11.44 9.07 -6.00
C PHE A 195 9.98 9.51 -5.80
N ILE A 196 9.02 8.67 -6.20
CA ILE A 196 7.59 8.94 -6.00
C ILE A 196 7.24 8.92 -4.51
N LYS A 197 7.83 7.98 -3.75
CA LYS A 197 7.67 7.87 -2.30
C LYS A 197 8.18 9.11 -1.58
N GLU A 198 9.35 9.63 -1.95
CA GLU A 198 9.93 10.86 -1.39
C GLU A 198 8.97 12.05 -1.54
N ARG A 199 8.26 12.11 -2.67
CA ARG A 199 7.30 13.17 -2.97
C ARG A 199 5.90 12.94 -2.40
N LYS A 200 5.70 11.87 -1.62
CA LYS A 200 4.40 11.45 -1.10
C LYS A 200 3.35 11.31 -2.22
N ALA A 201 3.82 10.99 -3.42
CA ALA A 201 2.96 10.71 -4.56
C ALA A 201 2.67 9.20 -4.63
N ARG A 202 1.63 8.82 -5.37
CA ARG A 202 1.29 7.40 -5.60
C ARG A 202 1.58 7.02 -7.05
N LEU A 203 2.25 5.90 -7.22
CA LEU A 203 2.45 5.28 -8.53
C LEU A 203 1.33 4.25 -8.74
N MET A 204 0.48 4.48 -9.73
CA MET A 204 -0.37 3.43 -10.27
C MET A 204 0.33 2.88 -11.51
N LEU A 205 0.83 1.64 -11.41
CA LEU A 205 1.28 0.91 -12.58
C LEU A 205 0.03 0.46 -13.34
N ALA A 206 -0.01 0.69 -14.65
CA ALA A 206 -1.10 0.25 -15.51
C ALA A 206 -0.58 -0.77 -16.55
N GLY A 207 -1.43 -1.72 -16.94
CA GLY A 207 -1.14 -2.70 -18.00
C GLY A 207 -0.13 -3.79 -17.61
N GLY A 208 0.70 -4.21 -18.58
CA GLY A 208 1.64 -5.34 -18.42
C GLY A 208 2.75 -5.12 -17.38
N THR A 209 2.97 -3.88 -16.94
CA THR A 209 3.98 -3.52 -15.91
C THR A 209 3.57 -3.98 -14.50
N LEU A 210 2.27 -4.20 -14.26
CA LEU A 210 1.73 -4.77 -13.01
C LEU A 210 2.04 -6.27 -12.85
N LEU A 211 2.24 -7.00 -13.95
CA LEU A 211 2.32 -8.46 -13.96
C LEU A 211 3.73 -9.01 -13.66
N GLY A 212 4.70 -8.14 -13.36
CA GLY A 212 6.10 -8.54 -13.13
C GLY A 212 6.84 -7.72 -12.09
N ILE A 213 6.18 -6.77 -11.44
CA ILE A 213 6.76 -6.04 -10.31
C ILE A 213 6.08 -6.58 -9.06
N ASP A 214 6.73 -7.55 -8.43
CA ASP A 214 6.60 -7.72 -7.00
C ASP A 214 6.88 -6.34 -6.39
N ILE A 215 5.84 -5.71 -5.84
CA ILE A 215 6.01 -4.53 -5.00
C ILE A 215 6.58 -5.09 -3.70
N TYR A 216 7.92 -5.13 -3.64
CA TYR A 216 8.70 -5.13 -2.40
C TYR A 216 8.47 -3.75 -1.74
#